data_AF-A0A2G4GLT4-F1
#
_entry.id   AF-A0A2G4GLT4-F1
#
_cell.length_a   1.000
_cell.length_b   1.000
_cell.length_c   1.000
_cell.angle_alpha   90.00
_cell.angle_beta   90.00
_cell.angle_gamma   90.00
#
_symmetry.space_group_name_H-M   'P 1'
#
loop_
_entity.id
_entity.type
_entity.pdbx_description
1 polymer ?
#
loop_
_entity_poly.entity_id
_entity_poly.type
_entity_poly.pdbx_seq_one_letter_code
_entity_poly.pdbx_strand_id
1 'polypeptide(L)'
;MSSAVKKVLKTRWKKVKPLAELQLKSIIHNLEQIAELKLQGKITKEQARLHSTIQKESIRTILLSFEGIGIITAEEAINSPLASVKTIVNKAIGWKIL
;
A
#
# COMPACT_ATOMS: atom_id res chain seq x y z
N MET A 1 -12.83 4.85 -26.58
CA MET A 1 -13.75 5.11 -25.44
C MET A 1 -14.51 6.40 -25.65
N SER A 2 -15.82 6.39 -25.49
CA SER A 2 -16.68 7.58 -25.63
C SER A 2 -16.41 8.62 -24.52
N SER A 3 -16.79 9.87 -24.77
CA SER A 3 -16.67 10.98 -23.82
C SER A 3 -17.42 10.73 -22.51
N ALA A 4 -18.57 10.06 -22.58
CA ALA A 4 -19.38 9.68 -21.43
C ALA A 4 -18.61 8.74 -20.48
N VAL A 5 -17.97 7.70 -21.02
CA VAL A 5 -17.19 6.73 -20.22
C VAL A 5 -16.01 7.42 -19.54
N LYS A 6 -15.30 8.32 -20.24
CA LYS A 6 -14.20 9.10 -19.66
C LYS A 6 -14.66 9.98 -18.48
N LYS A 7 -15.86 10.58 -18.58
CA LYS A 7 -16.43 11.42 -17.52
C LYS A 7 -16.74 10.61 -16.26
N VAL A 8 -17.37 9.44 -16.41
CA VAL A 8 -17.68 8.54 -15.28
C VAL A 8 -16.40 8.09 -14.56
N LEU A 9 -15.39 7.66 -15.31
CA LEU A 9 -14.11 7.23 -14.73
C LEU A 9 -13.38 8.36 -14.02
N LYS A 10 -13.32 9.57 -14.60
CA LYS A 10 -12.73 10.75 -13.93
C LYS A 10 -13.43 11.07 -12.60
N THR A 11 -14.75 10.98 -12.55
CA THR A 11 -15.52 11.23 -11.33
C THR A 11 -15.24 10.17 -10.26
N ARG A 12 -15.22 8.88 -10.63
CA ARG A 12 -14.87 7.80 -9.69
C ARG A 12 -13.42 7.95 -9.19
N TRP A 13 -12.47 8.24 -10.07
CA TRP A 13 -11.07 8.50 -9.69
C TRP A 13 -10.94 9.65 -8.69
N LYS A 14 -11.65 10.77 -8.89
CA LYS A 14 -11.62 11.90 -7.95
C LYS A 14 -12.07 11.51 -6.53
N LYS A 15 -12.98 10.54 -6.39
CA LYS A 15 -13.44 10.05 -5.09
C LYS A 15 -12.45 9.10 -4.43
N VAL A 16 -11.84 8.20 -5.22
CA VAL A 16 -10.92 7.17 -4.73
C VAL A 16 -9.53 7.74 -4.44
N LYS A 17 -9.06 8.69 -5.25
CA LYS A 17 -7.69 9.23 -5.20
C LYS A 17 -7.26 9.71 -3.81
N PRO A 18 -8.02 10.56 -3.08
CA PRO A 18 -7.60 11.06 -1.77
C PRO A 18 -7.37 9.93 -0.76
N LEU A 19 -8.19 8.87 -0.85
CA LEU A 19 -8.04 7.73 0.02
C LEU A 19 -6.85 6.86 -0.38
N ALA A 20 -6.64 6.60 -1.66
CA ALA A 20 -5.45 5.89 -2.14
C ALA A 20 -4.16 6.61 -1.70
N GLU A 21 -4.13 7.94 -1.77
CA GLU A 21 -3.02 8.76 -1.25
C GLU A 21 -2.86 8.63 0.27
N LEU A 22 -3.95 8.60 1.03
CA LEU A 22 -3.91 8.36 2.48
C LEU A 22 -3.33 6.99 2.81
N GLN A 23 -3.76 5.94 2.10
CA GLN A 23 -3.26 4.59 2.32
C GLN A 23 -1.78 4.46 1.98
N LEU A 24 -1.33 5.11 0.90
CA LEU A 24 0.10 5.13 0.56
C LEU A 24 0.94 5.81 1.65
N LYS A 25 0.46 6.92 2.23
CA LYS A 25 1.12 7.56 3.37
C LYS A 25 1.18 6.62 4.59
N SER A 26 0.09 5.88 4.84
CA SER A 26 0.06 4.88 5.92
C SER A 26 1.10 3.78 5.70
N ILE A 27 1.27 3.26 4.48
CA ILE A 27 2.32 2.29 4.15
C ILE A 27 3.70 2.83 4.52
N ILE A 28 4.04 4.05 4.09
CA ILE A 28 5.35 4.65 4.35
C ILE A 28 5.57 4.75 5.87
N HIS A 29 4.59 5.27 6.59
CA HIS A 29 4.67 5.40 8.04
C HIS A 29 4.84 4.04 8.75
N ASN A 30 4.12 3.01 8.31
CA ASN A 30 4.24 1.67 8.87
C ASN A 30 5.64 1.07 8.63
N LEU A 31 6.26 1.35 7.48
CA LEU A 31 7.62 0.90 7.18
C LEU A 31 8.66 1.63 8.05
N GLU A 32 8.46 2.93 8.32
CA GLU A 32 9.27 3.69 9.28
C GLU A 32 9.16 3.09 10.68
N GLN A 33 7.95 2.76 11.14
CA GLN A 33 7.76 2.11 12.44
C GLN A 33 8.43 0.73 12.51
N ILE A 34 8.35 -0.08 11.45
CA ILE A 34 9.05 -1.38 11.40
C ILE A 34 10.57 -1.16 11.52
N ALA A 35 11.12 -0.16 10.83
CA ALA A 35 12.54 0.16 10.92
C ALA A 35 12.94 0.59 12.34
N GLU A 36 12.14 1.44 12.98
CA GLU A 36 12.36 1.88 14.36
C GLU A 36 12.31 0.72 15.36
N LEU A 37 11.26 -0.10 15.31
CA LEU A 37 11.11 -1.27 16.18
C LEU A 37 12.25 -2.28 16.00
N LYS A 38 12.76 -2.43 14.77
CA LYS A 38 13.96 -3.22 14.49
C LYS A 38 15.17 -2.63 15.20
N LEU A 39 15.43 -1.32 15.06
CA LEU A 39 16.59 -0.66 15.67
C LEU A 39 16.57 -0.76 17.20
N GLN A 40 15.37 -0.77 17.78
CA GLN A 40 15.16 -0.98 19.22
C GLN A 40 15.25 -2.45 19.66
N GLY A 41 15.45 -3.40 18.73
CA GLY A 41 15.50 -4.84 19.04
C GLY A 41 14.16 -5.44 19.48
N LYS A 42 13.04 -4.76 19.22
CA LYS A 42 11.70 -5.13 19.72
C LYS A 42 10.97 -6.14 18.84
N ILE A 43 11.35 -6.25 17.57
CA ILE A 43 10.73 -7.18 16.63
C ILE A 43 11.78 -8.00 15.89
N THR A 44 11.38 -9.22 15.54
CA THR A 44 12.10 -10.11 14.63
C THR A 44 11.73 -9.83 13.17
N LYS A 45 12.51 -10.39 12.25
CA LYS A 45 12.21 -10.34 10.81
C LYS A 45 10.82 -10.91 10.49
N GLU A 46 10.41 -12.00 11.13
CA GLU A 46 9.09 -12.61 10.88
C GLU A 46 7.95 -11.73 11.41
N GLN A 47 8.13 -11.10 12.58
CA GLN A 47 7.17 -10.11 13.08
C GLN A 47 7.08 -8.91 12.12
N ALA A 48 8.21 -8.38 11.63
CA ALA A 48 8.19 -7.32 10.61
C ALA A 48 7.48 -7.73 9.32
N ARG A 49 7.67 -8.98 8.86
CA ARG A 49 6.96 -9.51 7.69
C ARG A 49 5.45 -9.58 7.94
N LEU A 50 5.03 -10.04 9.12
CA LEU A 50 3.62 -10.06 9.50
C LEU A 50 3.01 -8.65 9.54
N HIS A 51 3.72 -7.67 10.11
CA HIS A 51 3.28 -6.27 10.09
C HIS A 51 3.08 -5.79 8.64
N SER A 52 4.07 -6.00 7.77
CA SER A 52 3.98 -5.65 6.34
C SER A 52 2.77 -6.31 5.67
N THR A 53 2.54 -7.61 5.91
CA THR A 53 1.38 -8.35 5.37
C THR A 53 0.05 -7.77 5.85
N ILE A 54 -0.11 -7.55 7.16
CA ILE A 54 -1.35 -7.00 7.74
C ILE A 54 -1.68 -5.65 7.12
N GLN A 55 -0.67 -4.79 6.92
CA GLN A 55 -0.89 -3.47 6.34
C GLN A 55 -1.30 -3.54 4.86
N LYS A 56 -0.68 -4.44 4.07
CA LYS A 56 -1.12 -4.70 2.68
C LYS A 56 -2.57 -5.18 2.63
N GLU A 57 -2.95 -6.11 3.50
CA GLU A 57 -4.31 -6.66 3.53
C GLU A 57 -5.35 -5.65 4.03
N SER A 58 -5.00 -4.79 4.99
CA SER A 58 -5.83 -3.69 5.44
C SER A 58 -6.16 -2.74 4.28
N ILE A 59 -5.14 -2.34 3.52
CA ILE A 59 -5.31 -1.43 2.38
C ILE A 59 -6.10 -2.11 1.26
N ARG A 60 -5.85 -3.39 0.99
CA ARG A 60 -6.63 -4.18 0.04
C ARG A 60 -8.11 -4.17 0.41
N THR A 61 -8.42 -4.41 1.68
CA THR A 61 -9.79 -4.42 2.22
C THR A 61 -10.45 -3.05 2.03
N ILE A 62 -9.75 -1.97 2.33
CA ILE A 62 -10.24 -0.59 2.13
C ILE A 62 -10.49 -0.31 0.65
N LEU A 63 -9.57 -0.67 -0.25
CA LEU A 63 -9.76 -0.43 -1.69
C LEU A 63 -10.94 -1.22 -2.24
N LEU A 64 -11.10 -2.48 -1.83
CA LEU A 64 -12.22 -3.33 -2.24
C LEU A 64 -13.58 -2.88 -1.71
N SER A 65 -13.64 -2.06 -0.66
CA SER A 65 -14.90 -1.49 -0.19
C SER A 65 -15.47 -0.41 -1.12
N PHE A 66 -14.71 0.02 -2.14
CA PHE A 66 -15.18 1.01 -3.11
C PHE A 66 -15.85 0.34 -4.30
N GLU A 67 -17.08 0.78 -4.58
CA GLU A 67 -17.82 0.32 -5.75
C GLU A 67 -17.04 0.58 -7.05
N GLY A 68 -16.74 -0.49 -7.78
CA GLY A 68 -16.01 -0.45 -9.04
C GLY A 68 -14.49 -0.63 -8.92
N ILE A 69 -13.93 -0.87 -7.73
CA ILE A 69 -12.56 -1.36 -7.57
C ILE A 69 -12.58 -2.87 -7.45
N GLY A 70 -12.07 -3.55 -8.48
CA GLY A 70 -11.88 -5.00 -8.47
C GLY A 70 -10.56 -5.40 -7.77
N ILE A 71 -10.44 -6.71 -7.48
CA ILE A 71 -9.26 -7.30 -6.82
C ILE A 71 -7.96 -6.98 -7.55
N ILE A 72 -7.95 -7.10 -8.89
CA ILE A 72 -6.76 -6.81 -9.70
C ILE A 72 -6.31 -5.36 -9.54
N THR A 73 -7.25 -4.41 -9.65
CA THR A 73 -6.96 -2.99 -9.50
C THR A 73 -6.47 -2.64 -8.09
N ALA A 74 -7.04 -3.27 -7.06
CA ALA A 74 -6.58 -3.09 -5.69
C ALA A 74 -5.13 -3.60 -5.51
N GLU A 75 -4.81 -4.76 -6.06
CA GLU A 75 -3.47 -5.34 -6.04
C GLU A 75 -2.45 -4.45 -6.76
N GLU A 76 -2.78 -3.94 -7.95
CA GLU A 76 -1.90 -3.05 -8.70
C GLU A 76 -1.64 -1.74 -7.96
N ALA A 77 -2.69 -1.16 -7.35
CA ALA A 77 -2.60 0.07 -6.58
C ALA A 77 -1.69 -0.06 -5.33
N ILE A 78 -1.61 -1.26 -4.74
CA ILE A 78 -0.73 -1.56 -3.60
C ILE A 78 0.69 -1.89 -4.07
N ASN A 79 0.81 -2.79 -5.05
CA ASN A 79 2.10 -3.36 -5.41
C ASN A 79 2.95 -2.43 -6.28
N SER A 80 2.35 -1.59 -7.13
CA SER A 80 3.12 -0.71 -8.02
C SER A 80 3.95 0.32 -7.25
N PRO A 81 3.42 1.09 -6.28
CA PRO A 81 4.22 2.03 -5.50
C PRO A 81 5.26 1.31 -4.62
N LEU A 82 4.88 0.17 -4.04
CA LEU A 82 5.78 -0.64 -3.22
C LEU A 82 6.97 -1.18 -4.00
N ALA A 83 6.75 -1.62 -5.24
CA ALA A 83 7.82 -2.09 -6.12
C ALA A 83 8.89 -1.00 -6.36
N SER A 84 8.48 0.26 -6.50
CA SER A 84 9.39 1.38 -6.70
C SER A 84 10.31 1.65 -5.49
N VAL A 85 9.87 1.35 -4.27
CA VAL A 85 10.63 1.62 -3.04
C VAL A 85 11.21 0.37 -2.38
N LYS A 86 10.81 -0.82 -2.83
CA LYS A 86 11.16 -2.13 -2.26
C LYS A 86 12.65 -2.30 -2.02
N THR A 87 13.48 -2.02 -3.02
CA THR A 87 14.93 -2.21 -2.92
C THR A 87 15.55 -1.26 -1.89
N ILE A 88 15.10 0.00 -1.87
CA ILE A 88 15.60 1.03 -0.95
C ILE A 88 15.23 0.65 0.48
N VAL A 89 13.96 0.32 0.71
CA VAL A 89 13.45 -0.03 2.04
C VAL A 89 14.06 -1.32 2.55
N ASN A 90 14.08 -2.39 1.74
CA ASN A 90 14.68 -3.67 2.16
C ASN A 90 16.18 -3.52 2.45
N LYS A 91 16.90 -2.64 1.74
CA LYS A 91 18.30 -2.33 2.01
C LYS A 91 18.47 -1.56 3.33
N ALA A 92 17.66 -0.52 3.56
CA ALA A 92 17.69 0.28 4.78
C ALA A 92 17.33 -0.54 6.02
N ILE A 93 16.29 -1.37 5.92
CA ILE A 93 15.85 -2.27 6.99
C ILE A 93 16.77 -3.50 7.09
N GLY A 94 17.55 -3.83 6.05
CA GLY A 94 18.38 -5.04 6.03
C GLY A 94 17.59 -6.35 6.02
N TRP A 95 16.27 -6.29 5.79
CA TRP A 95 15.37 -7.43 5.69
C TRP A 95 14.56 -7.36 4.40
N LYS A 96 14.28 -8.52 3.79
CA LYS A 96 13.38 -8.64 2.64
C LYS A 96 11.94 -8.83 3.14
N ILE A 97 11.23 -7.73 3.39
CA ILE A 97 9.85 -7.73 3.95
C ILE A 97 8.80 -7.08 3.04
N LEU A 98 9.24 -6.39 1.98
CA LEU A 98 8.39 -5.85 0.93
C LEU A 98 8.37 -6.71 -0.33
#